data_AF-A0A7S7ESU1-F1
#
_entry.id   AF-A0A7S7ESU1-F1
#
_cell.length_a   1.000
_cell.length_b   1.000
_cell.length_c   1.000
_cell.angle_alpha   90.00
_cell.angle_beta   90.00
_cell.angle_gamma   90.00
#
_symmetry.space_group_name_H-M   'P 1'
#
loop_
_entity.id
_entity.type
_entity.pdbx_description
1 polymer ?
#
loop_
_entity_poly.entity_id
_entity_poly.type
_entity_poly.pdbx_seq_one_letter_code
_entity_poly.pdbx_strand_id
1 'polypeptide(L)'
;MDKNIVKTQMITLREGKMEEISVLLVEDSRYSADLNIREIKKANVSIRFHKVVANQQSMRNALNEWEWDLIVSDNSMPGFSALGALEVRNSMDKKIPFIIVSEDIFERDLDRAFREGCSAFVPKEELVMLRKIVKEILITHRMEDLF
;
A
#
# COMPACT_ATOMS: atom_id res chain seq x y z
N MET A 1 10.92 -25.82 -2.99
CA MET A 1 9.77 -25.32 -3.77
C MET A 1 9.73 -26.00 -5.12
N ASP A 2 8.53 -26.32 -5.62
CA ASP A 2 8.36 -26.89 -6.95
C ASP A 2 8.57 -25.81 -8.03
N LYS A 3 9.54 -26.03 -8.92
CA LYS A 3 9.86 -25.12 -10.03
C LYS A 3 8.67 -24.87 -10.96
N ASN A 4 7.73 -25.80 -11.05
CA ASN A 4 6.51 -25.64 -11.85
C ASN A 4 5.51 -24.68 -11.19
N ILE A 5 5.40 -24.69 -9.85
CA ILE A 5 4.50 -23.76 -9.13
C ILE A 5 4.98 -22.32 -9.28
N VAL A 6 6.28 -22.08 -9.07
CA VAL A 6 6.90 -20.75 -9.22
C VAL A 6 6.75 -20.24 -10.65
N LYS A 7 6.95 -21.10 -11.66
CA LYS A 7 6.81 -20.74 -13.07
C LYS A 7 5.37 -20.37 -13.43
N THR A 8 4.39 -21.13 -12.95
CA THR A 8 2.96 -20.83 -13.17
C THR A 8 2.55 -19.50 -12.51
N GLN A 9 2.96 -19.25 -11.27
CA GLN A 9 2.67 -17.99 -10.57
C GLN A 9 3.29 -16.78 -11.29
N MET A 10 4.53 -16.89 -11.77
CA MET A 10 5.17 -15.82 -12.55
C MET A 10 4.45 -15.54 -13.88
N ILE A 11 3.90 -16.55 -14.54
CA ILE A 11 3.08 -16.37 -15.76
C ILE A 11 1.78 -15.66 -15.42
N THR A 12 1.08 -16.09 -14.38
CA THR A 12 -0.20 -15.46 -13.94
C THR A 12 -0.03 -14.00 -13.52
N LEU A 13 1.05 -13.68 -12.78
CA LEU A 13 1.39 -12.30 -12.41
C LEU A 13 1.65 -11.42 -13.64
N ARG A 14 2.32 -11.95 -14.67
CA ARG A 14 2.61 -11.24 -15.93
C ARG A 14 1.39 -11.08 -16.83
N GLU A 15 0.48 -12.06 -16.84
CA GLU A 15 -0.78 -12.03 -17.59
C GLU A 15 -1.86 -11.14 -16.94
N GLY A 16 -1.58 -10.55 -15.78
CA GLY A 16 -2.42 -9.53 -15.16
C GLY A 16 -3.65 -10.07 -14.43
N LYS A 17 -3.75 -11.39 -14.21
CA LYS A 17 -4.78 -11.97 -13.36
C LYS A 17 -4.32 -11.85 -11.90
N MET A 18 -4.54 -10.68 -11.33
CA MET A 18 -4.11 -10.36 -9.99
C MET A 18 -5.08 -10.99 -8.99
N GLU A 19 -4.55 -11.73 -8.01
CA GLU A 19 -5.33 -12.27 -6.90
C GLU A 19 -6.05 -11.15 -6.14
N GLU A 20 -7.13 -11.48 -5.43
CA GLU A 20 -7.82 -10.48 -4.62
C GLU A 20 -6.89 -9.98 -3.51
N ILE A 21 -6.72 -8.65 -3.41
CA ILE A 21 -5.86 -8.02 -2.42
C ILE A 21 -6.64 -7.48 -1.23
N SER A 22 -5.99 -7.40 -0.08
CA SER A 22 -6.47 -6.70 1.11
C SER A 22 -5.71 -5.37 1.27
N VAL A 23 -6.43 -4.26 1.40
CA VAL A 23 -5.84 -2.90 1.46
C VAL A 23 -6.14 -2.21 2.78
N LEU A 24 -5.09 -1.79 3.49
CA LEU A 24 -5.23 -0.92 4.67
C LEU A 24 -5.03 0.54 4.25
N LEU A 25 -6.04 1.38 4.48
CA LEU A 25 -5.95 2.82 4.28
C LEU A 25 -5.71 3.51 5.61
N VAL A 26 -4.66 4.30 5.70
CA VAL A 26 -4.40 5.19 6.83
C VAL A 26 -4.84 6.58 6.42
N GLU A 27 -6.05 6.96 6.80
CA GLU A 27 -6.77 8.12 6.27
C GLU A 27 -7.89 8.51 7.25
N ASP A 28 -8.09 9.82 7.49
CA ASP A 28 -9.15 10.35 8.34
C ASP A 28 -10.36 10.84 7.54
N SER A 29 -10.19 11.08 6.24
CA SER A 29 -11.22 11.45 5.29
C SER A 29 -11.77 10.24 4.53
N ARG A 30 -13.03 9.89 4.82
CA ARG A 30 -13.71 8.82 4.08
C ARG A 30 -13.79 9.08 2.58
N TYR A 31 -13.93 10.34 2.17
CA TYR A 31 -13.95 10.72 0.75
C TYR A 31 -12.62 10.39 0.07
N SER A 32 -11.50 10.76 0.70
CA SER A 32 -10.15 10.47 0.20
C SER A 32 -9.90 8.96 0.14
N ALA A 33 -10.31 8.21 1.17
CA ALA A 33 -10.22 6.76 1.20
C ALA A 33 -11.00 6.10 0.04
N ASP A 34 -12.22 6.56 -0.22
CA ASP A 34 -13.07 6.05 -1.30
C ASP A 34 -12.48 6.35 -2.68
N LEU A 35 -11.86 7.52 -2.86
CA LEU A 35 -11.11 7.85 -4.09
C LEU A 35 -9.92 6.92 -4.30
N ASN A 36 -9.10 6.71 -3.26
CA ASN A 36 -7.97 5.77 -3.32
C ASN A 36 -8.43 4.38 -3.73
N ILE A 37 -9.49 3.85 -3.10
CA ILE A 37 -10.07 2.54 -3.43
C ILE A 37 -10.59 2.49 -4.87
N ARG A 38 -11.26 3.54 -5.34
CA ARG A 38 -11.75 3.63 -6.72
C ARG A 38 -10.60 3.54 -7.71
N GLU A 39 -9.48 4.20 -7.43
CA GLU A 39 -8.31 4.19 -8.30
C GLU A 39 -7.60 2.83 -8.23
N ILE A 40 -7.41 2.25 -7.05
CA ILE A 40 -6.86 0.90 -6.89
C ILE A 40 -7.67 -0.12 -7.71
N LYS A 41 -9.01 -0.12 -7.62
CA LYS A 41 -9.87 -1.03 -8.41
C LYS A 41 -9.66 -0.91 -9.93
N LYS A 42 -9.25 0.26 -10.44
CA LYS A 42 -8.96 0.47 -11.86
C LYS A 42 -7.57 -0.04 -12.28
N ALA A 43 -6.75 -0.53 -11.36
CA ALA A 43 -5.47 -1.18 -11.66
C ALA A 43 -5.62 -2.63 -12.17
N ASN A 44 -6.85 -3.08 -12.47
CA ASN A 44 -7.19 -4.49 -12.72
C ASN A 44 -6.81 -5.41 -11.54
N VAL A 45 -6.90 -4.90 -10.31
CA VAL A 45 -6.91 -5.70 -9.07
C VAL A 45 -8.34 -5.87 -8.57
N SER A 46 -8.64 -7.04 -8.03
CA SER A 46 -9.81 -7.24 -7.18
C SER A 46 -9.45 -6.89 -5.74
N ILE A 47 -10.30 -6.15 -5.04
CA ILE A 47 -10.12 -5.88 -3.60
C ILE A 47 -11.03 -6.82 -2.82
N ARG A 48 -10.45 -7.79 -2.10
CA ARG A 48 -11.18 -8.70 -1.22
C ARG A 48 -11.78 -7.96 -0.04
N PHE A 49 -10.97 -7.12 0.57
CA PHE A 49 -11.26 -6.43 1.80
C PHE A 49 -10.45 -5.15 1.90
N HIS A 50 -11.02 -4.11 2.50
CA HIS A 50 -10.26 -2.92 2.89
C HIS A 50 -10.75 -2.40 4.23
N LYS A 51 -9.85 -1.74 4.96
CA LYS A 51 -10.16 -1.07 6.23
C LYS A 51 -9.53 0.32 6.24
N VAL A 52 -10.23 1.26 6.85
CA VAL A 52 -9.75 2.64 7.05
C VAL A 52 -9.43 2.83 8.52
N VAL A 53 -8.28 3.41 8.82
CA VAL A 53 -7.79 3.72 10.18
C VAL A 53 -7.21 5.13 10.17
N ALA A 54 -7.33 5.86 11.28
CA ALA A 54 -6.96 7.29 11.33
C ALA A 54 -5.94 7.62 12.43
N ASN A 55 -5.42 6.60 13.15
CA ASN A 55 -4.44 6.81 14.21
C ASN A 55 -3.58 5.56 14.43
N GLN A 56 -2.45 5.75 15.11
CA GLN A 56 -1.47 4.72 15.45
C GLN A 56 -2.09 3.48 16.10
N GLN A 57 -2.99 3.64 17.08
CA GLN A 57 -3.56 2.48 17.79
C GLN A 57 -4.45 1.66 16.87
N SER A 58 -5.33 2.32 16.11
CA SER A 58 -6.21 1.65 15.14
C SER A 58 -5.44 0.95 14.02
N MET A 59 -4.33 1.54 13.56
CA MET A 59 -3.43 0.91 12.60
C MET A 59 -2.76 -0.34 13.17
N ARG A 60 -2.20 -0.27 14.38
CA ARG A 60 -1.59 -1.44 15.05
C ARG A 60 -2.59 -2.58 15.22
N ASN A 61 -3.83 -2.26 15.62
CA ASN A 61 -4.89 -3.26 15.75
C ASN A 61 -5.20 -3.89 14.38
N ALA A 62 -5.39 -3.07 13.33
CA ALA A 62 -5.66 -3.57 11.99
C ALA A 62 -4.53 -4.47 11.45
N LEU A 63 -3.27 -4.12 11.69
CA LEU A 63 -2.11 -4.92 11.29
C LEU A 63 -1.98 -6.27 12.00
N ASN A 64 -2.61 -6.42 13.18
CA ASN A 64 -2.68 -7.70 13.90
C ASN A 64 -3.92 -8.53 13.53
N GLU A 65 -4.99 -7.89 13.08
CA GLU A 65 -6.28 -8.54 12.78
C GLU A 65 -6.30 -9.23 11.41
N TRP A 66 -5.46 -8.79 10.47
CA TRP A 66 -5.52 -9.23 9.08
C TRP A 66 -4.15 -9.14 8.40
N GLU A 67 -3.93 -10.01 7.41
CA GLU A 67 -2.76 -9.93 6.53
C GLU A 67 -3.08 -9.03 5.34
N TRP A 68 -2.33 -7.93 5.23
CA TRP A 68 -2.54 -6.89 4.24
C TRP A 68 -1.53 -7.01 3.10
N ASP A 69 -2.00 -6.83 1.87
CA ASP A 69 -1.13 -6.81 0.68
C ASP A 69 -0.59 -5.41 0.39
N LEU A 70 -1.26 -4.36 0.88
CA LEU A 70 -0.94 -2.98 0.58
C LEU A 70 -1.40 -2.05 1.71
N ILE A 71 -0.55 -1.09 2.05
CA ILE A 71 -0.89 0.06 2.89
C ILE A 71 -0.86 1.32 2.01
N VAL A 72 -1.91 2.13 2.09
CA VAL A 72 -1.97 3.46 1.48
C VAL A 72 -2.20 4.48 2.58
N SER A 73 -1.27 5.42 2.76
CA SER A 73 -1.33 6.40 3.84
C SER A 73 -1.46 7.82 3.29
N ASP A 74 -2.40 8.56 3.85
CA ASP A 74 -2.36 10.02 3.81
C ASP A 74 -1.24 10.54 4.73
N ASN A 75 -0.72 11.72 4.41
CA ASN A 75 0.19 12.46 5.26
C ASN A 75 -0.50 13.64 5.97
N SER A 76 -1.64 14.10 5.45
CA SER A 76 -2.33 15.32 5.92
C SER A 76 -3.38 15.06 7.02
N MET A 77 -3.08 14.17 7.98
CA MET A 77 -3.99 13.88 9.09
C MET A 77 -3.53 14.54 10.41
N PRO A 78 -4.43 15.14 11.19
CA PRO A 78 -4.09 15.66 12.51
C PRO A 78 -3.58 14.58 13.46
N GLY A 79 -2.34 14.73 13.93
CA GLY A 79 -1.75 13.87 14.97
C GLY A 79 -1.27 12.50 14.51
N PHE A 80 -1.34 12.16 13.22
CA PHE A 80 -0.78 10.92 12.69
C PHE A 80 -0.31 11.06 11.24
N SER A 81 0.99 11.30 11.04
CA SER A 81 1.58 11.48 9.70
C SER A 81 1.86 10.17 8.98
N ALA A 82 2.13 10.25 7.68
CA ALA A 82 2.52 9.09 6.88
C ALA A 82 3.84 8.47 7.36
N LEU A 83 4.80 9.28 7.81
CA LEU A 83 6.03 8.81 8.44
C LEU A 83 5.74 8.04 9.75
N GLY A 84 4.84 8.54 10.58
CA GLY A 84 4.41 7.83 11.79
C GLY A 84 3.73 6.49 11.47
N ALA A 85 2.92 6.43 10.41
CA ALA A 85 2.32 5.19 9.93
C ALA A 85 3.38 4.21 9.38
N LEU A 86 4.38 4.70 8.66
CA LEU A 86 5.50 3.90 8.16
C LEU A 86 6.33 3.31 9.31
N GLU A 87 6.63 4.12 10.33
CA GLU A 87 7.27 3.68 11.57
C GLU A 87 6.46 2.59 12.29
N VAL A 88 5.13 2.70 12.34
CA VAL A 88 4.27 1.66 12.91
C VAL A 88 4.43 0.34 12.17
N ARG A 89 4.32 0.34 10.83
CA ARG A 89 4.55 -0.87 10.00
C ARG A 89 5.91 -1.49 10.29
N ASN A 90 6.96 -0.68 10.26
CA ASN A 90 8.34 -1.13 10.47
C ASN A 90 8.57 -1.69 11.88
N SER A 91 8.00 -1.06 12.91
CA SER A 91 8.09 -1.51 14.30
C SER A 91 7.43 -2.87 14.55
N MET A 92 6.54 -3.30 13.65
CA MET A 92 5.85 -4.59 13.71
C MET A 92 6.49 -5.63 12.79
N ASP A 93 7.66 -5.35 12.22
CA ASP A 93 8.42 -6.21 11.29
C ASP A 93 7.58 -6.71 10.10
N LYS A 94 6.63 -5.87 9.65
CA LYS A 94 5.78 -6.15 8.49
C LYS A 94 6.44 -5.58 7.23
N LYS A 95 6.63 -6.41 6.20
CA LYS A 95 7.18 -6.00 4.90
C LYS A 95 6.13 -5.56 3.88
N ILE A 96 4.95 -5.15 4.36
CA ILE A 96 3.82 -4.79 3.51
C ILE A 96 4.20 -3.53 2.68
N PRO A 97 4.00 -3.54 1.36
CA PRO A 97 4.22 -2.36 0.54
C PRO A 97 3.43 -1.16 1.04
N PHE A 98 4.07 0.00 1.05
CA PHE A 98 3.53 1.21 1.67
C PHE A 98 3.62 2.37 0.68
N ILE A 99 2.46 2.94 0.33
CA ILE A 99 2.37 4.07 -0.60
C ILE A 99 1.88 5.29 0.18
N ILE A 100 2.58 6.40 0.03
CA ILE A 100 2.12 7.70 0.52
C ILE A 100 1.31 8.39 -0.58
N VAL A 101 0.12 8.86 -0.24
CA VAL A 101 -0.74 9.66 -1.13
C VAL A 101 -1.05 10.99 -0.45
N SER A 102 -0.46 12.09 -0.90
CA SER A 102 -0.60 13.40 -0.22
C SER A 102 -0.69 14.57 -1.19
N GLU A 103 -1.35 15.65 -0.77
CA GLU A 103 -1.28 16.99 -1.40
C GLU A 103 0.06 17.65 -1.03
N ASP A 104 0.49 17.51 0.22
CA ASP A 104 1.68 18.16 0.75
C ASP A 104 2.58 17.16 1.48
N ILE A 105 3.87 17.18 1.14
CA ILE A 105 4.93 16.56 1.93
C ILE A 105 6.27 17.24 1.60
N PHE A 106 7.06 17.56 2.61
CA PHE A 106 8.36 18.18 2.39
C PHE A 106 9.35 17.18 1.77
N GLU A 107 10.22 17.63 0.87
CA GLU A 107 11.23 16.80 0.20
C GLU A 107 12.08 15.99 1.19
N ARG A 108 12.50 16.62 2.30
CA ARG A 108 13.24 15.96 3.37
C ARG A 108 12.51 14.77 4.00
N ASP A 109 11.18 14.82 4.04
CA ASP A 109 10.32 13.78 4.61
C ASP A 109 10.08 12.66 3.60
N LEU A 110 10.01 12.98 2.29
CA LEU A 110 10.00 11.98 1.22
C LEU A 110 11.29 11.16 1.19
N ASP A 111 12.44 11.83 1.21
CA ASP A 111 13.75 11.18 1.28
C ASP A 111 13.85 10.23 2.48
N ARG A 112 13.34 10.66 3.63
CA ARG A 112 13.26 9.84 4.83
C ARG A 112 12.33 8.66 4.63
N ALA A 113 11.13 8.87 4.09
CA ALA A 113 10.16 7.82 3.84
C ALA A 113 10.74 6.72 2.94
N PHE A 114 11.42 7.08 1.85
CA PHE A 114 12.06 6.10 0.97
C PHE A 114 13.18 5.32 1.66
N ARG A 115 14.03 5.97 2.47
CA ARG A 115 15.05 5.27 3.27
C ARG A 115 14.45 4.30 4.30
N GLU A 116 13.27 4.61 4.81
CA GLU A 116 12.53 3.78 5.76
C GLU A 116 11.61 2.74 5.08
N GLY A 117 11.74 2.57 3.76
CA GLY A 117 11.05 1.53 3.00
C GLY A 117 9.64 1.89 2.55
N CYS A 118 9.35 3.17 2.32
CA CYS A 118 8.21 3.59 1.51
C CYS A 118 8.39 3.07 0.07
N SER A 119 7.36 2.43 -0.48
CA SER A 119 7.39 1.82 -1.80
C SER A 119 7.15 2.83 -2.92
N ALA A 120 6.31 3.84 -2.67
CA ALA A 120 6.06 4.93 -3.63
C ALA A 120 5.41 6.13 -2.96
N PHE A 121 5.53 7.27 -3.63
CA PHE A 121 4.77 8.48 -3.35
C PHE A 121 3.89 8.84 -4.55
N VAL A 122 2.66 9.26 -4.29
CA VAL A 122 1.70 9.73 -5.29
C VAL A 122 1.12 11.07 -4.85
N PRO A 123 1.34 12.15 -5.61
CA PRO A 123 0.62 13.41 -5.40
C PRO A 123 -0.89 13.19 -5.56
N LYS A 124 -1.72 13.75 -4.68
CA LYS A 124 -3.19 13.63 -4.76
C LYS A 124 -3.75 14.25 -6.05
N GLU A 125 -3.08 15.26 -6.61
CA GLU A 125 -3.40 15.87 -7.91
C GLU A 125 -3.23 14.89 -9.08
N GLU A 126 -2.33 13.90 -8.91
CA GLU A 126 -2.00 12.88 -9.89
C GLU A 126 -2.49 11.49 -9.46
N LEU A 127 -3.58 11.42 -8.68
CA LEU A 127 -4.11 10.17 -8.11
C LEU A 127 -4.33 9.05 -9.13
N VAL A 128 -4.56 9.40 -10.39
CA VAL A 128 -4.67 8.44 -11.50
C VAL A 128 -3.44 7.57 -11.69
N MET A 129 -2.25 8.03 -11.25
CA MET A 129 -1.01 7.25 -11.26
C MET A 129 -1.02 6.11 -10.25
N LEU A 130 -1.81 6.22 -9.17
CA LEU A 130 -1.94 5.17 -8.15
C LEU A 130 -2.31 3.82 -8.79
N ARG A 131 -3.14 3.85 -9.84
CA ARG A 131 -3.53 2.64 -10.61
C ARG A 131 -2.31 1.88 -11.13
N LYS A 132 -1.37 2.61 -11.75
CA LYS A 132 -0.18 2.03 -12.36
C LYS A 132 0.78 1.53 -11.26
N ILE A 133 1.03 2.40 -10.28
CA ILE A 133 2.00 2.16 -9.19
C ILE A 133 1.61 0.94 -8.36
N VAL A 134 0.32 0.80 -8.01
CA VAL A 134 -0.16 -0.34 -7.21
C VAL A 134 0.09 -1.67 -7.93
N LYS A 135 -0.17 -1.74 -9.23
CA LYS A 135 0.07 -2.95 -10.02
C LYS A 135 1.57 -3.30 -10.04
N GLU A 136 2.43 -2.32 -10.28
CA GLU A 136 3.89 -2.52 -10.34
C GLU A 136 4.46 -2.98 -8.99
N ILE A 137 4.03 -2.35 -7.90
CA ILE A 137 4.46 -2.68 -6.54
C ILE A 137 4.02 -4.09 -6.15
N LEU A 138 2.75 -4.45 -6.39
CA LEU A 138 2.24 -5.77 -6.01
C LEU A 138 2.94 -6.90 -6.78
N ILE A 139 3.21 -6.70 -8.07
CA ILE A 139 3.97 -7.67 -8.86
C ILE A 139 5.39 -7.80 -8.31
N THR A 140 6.06 -6.67 -8.05
CA THR A 140 7.44 -6.65 -7.57
C THR A 140 7.56 -7.33 -6.22
N HIS A 141 6.70 -6.96 -5.26
CA HIS A 141 6.73 -7.52 -3.92
C HIS A 141 6.44 -9.03 -3.91
N ARG A 142 5.45 -9.47 -4.67
CA ARG A 142 5.17 -10.92 -4.80
C ARG A 142 6.28 -11.68 -5.49
N MET A 143 7.03 -11.04 -6.38
CA MET A 143 8.23 -11.66 -6.97
C MET A 143 9.36 -11.79 -5.95
N GLU A 144 9.56 -10.81 -5.07
CA GLU A 144 10.55 -10.89 -3.99
C GLU A 144 10.24 -12.02 -3.00
N ASP A 145 8.97 -12.26 -2.69
CA ASP A 145 8.55 -13.37 -1.81
C ASP A 145 8.72 -14.76 -2.43
N LEU A 146 8.93 -14.87 -3.75
CA LEU A 146 9.12 -16.14 -4.46
C LEU A 146 10.57 -16.65 -4.45
N PHE A 147 11.52 -15.86 -3.95
CA PHE A 147 12.95 -16.17 -3.94
C PHE A 147 13.54 -16.15 -2.52
#